data_AF-A0A9E3XWT5-F1
#
_entry.id   AF-A0A9E3XWT5-F1
#
_cell.length_a   1.000
_cell.length_b   1.000
_cell.length_c   1.000
_cell.angle_alpha   90.00
_cell.angle_beta   90.00
_cell.angle_gamma   90.00
#
_symmetry.space_group_name_H-M   'P 1'
#
loop_
_entity.id
_entity.type
_entity.pdbx_description
1 polymer ?
#
loop_
_entity_poly.entity_id
_entity_poly.type
_entity_poly.pdbx_seq_one_letter_code
_entity_poly.pdbx_strand_id
1 'polypeptide(L)'
;SGMDTGDLSGAPAQVAWGLVLTTFAAVLGLGVGMIVRHSAAAVTSVLVWSLAVENLVRGMAPSSVSRFFPFSAADRLLGTRAATDSAETLAAALPKIANAAIFGAYAAIAVAVGTAIVMRKDS
;
A
#
# COMPACT_ATOMS: atom_id res chain seq x y z
N SER A 1 21.79 27.26 -18.52
CA SER A 1 20.53 26.53 -18.34
C SER A 1 20.33 26.24 -16.88
N GLY A 2 19.59 27.12 -16.18
CA GLY A 2 19.20 26.88 -14.80
C GLY A 2 18.26 25.69 -14.76
N MET A 3 18.60 24.68 -13.97
CA MET A 3 17.58 23.73 -13.50
C MET A 3 16.53 24.56 -12.77
N ASP A 4 15.28 24.47 -13.18
CA ASP A 4 14.16 24.73 -12.29
C ASP A 4 14.43 23.93 -11.04
N THR A 5 14.90 24.61 -10.00
CA THR A 5 15.03 24.04 -8.66
C THR A 5 13.60 23.89 -8.19
N GLY A 6 12.95 22.83 -8.67
CA GLY A 6 11.54 22.57 -8.49
C GLY A 6 11.20 22.71 -7.02
N ASP A 7 10.10 23.41 -6.75
CA ASP A 7 9.60 23.76 -5.43
C ASP A 7 9.82 22.65 -4.38
N LEU A 8 10.97 22.69 -3.69
CA LEU A 8 11.37 21.70 -2.69
C LEU A 8 10.62 21.92 -1.37
N SER A 9 9.74 22.93 -1.28
CA SER A 9 8.95 23.21 -0.09
C SER A 9 8.08 22.03 0.33
N GLY A 10 7.65 21.19 -0.64
CA GLY A 10 6.90 19.97 -0.40
C GLY A 10 7.75 18.73 -0.07
N ALA A 11 9.07 18.79 -0.27
CA ALA A 11 9.95 17.63 -0.11
C ALA A 11 9.96 17.08 1.33
N PRO A 12 10.03 17.90 2.40
CA PRO A 12 9.95 17.39 3.78
C PRO A 12 8.64 16.66 4.06
N ALA A 13 7.52 17.18 3.55
CA ALA A 13 6.21 16.55 3.71
C ALA A 13 6.11 15.22 2.94
N GLN A 14 6.66 15.16 1.72
CA GLN A 14 6.70 13.93 0.94
C GLN A 14 7.58 12.86 1.62
N VAL A 15 8.72 13.24 2.18
CA VAL A 15 9.59 12.35 2.97
C VAL A 15 8.85 11.85 4.21
N ALA A 16 8.14 12.72 4.93
CA ALA A 16 7.35 12.32 6.10
C ALA A 16 6.30 11.26 5.74
N TRP A 17 5.57 11.44 4.64
CA TRP A 17 4.64 10.43 4.15
C TRP A 17 5.33 9.15 3.67
N GLY A 18 6.50 9.27 3.04
CA GLY A 18 7.34 8.12 2.67
C GLY A 18 7.73 7.27 3.89
N LEU A 19 8.10 7.92 4.99
CA LEU A 19 8.41 7.25 6.25
C LEU A 19 7.19 6.54 6.83
N VAL A 20 6.03 7.21 6.88
CA VAL A 20 4.76 6.60 7.33
C VAL A 20 4.43 5.35 6.52
N LEU A 21 4.51 5.44 5.19
CA LEU A 21 4.27 4.28 4.33
C LEU A 21 5.26 3.16 4.59
N THR A 22 6.54 3.48 4.71
CA THR A 22 7.61 2.49 4.92
C THR A 22 7.39 1.75 6.24
N THR A 23 7.01 2.46 7.31
CA THR A 23 6.66 1.84 8.59
C THR A 23 5.49 0.88 8.44
N PHE A 24 4.39 1.29 7.78
CA PHE A 24 3.26 0.38 7.57
C PHE A 24 3.58 -0.79 6.63
N ALA A 25 4.44 -0.59 5.64
CA ALA A 25 4.85 -1.63 4.71
C ALA A 25 5.68 -2.70 5.44
N ALA A 26 6.56 -2.29 6.35
CA ALA A 26 7.30 -3.20 7.22
C ALA A 26 6.35 -4.01 8.12
N VAL A 27 5.33 -3.36 8.72
CA VAL A 27 4.31 -4.03 9.54
C VAL A 27 3.49 -5.02 8.72
N LEU A 28 3.09 -4.66 7.50
CA LEU A 28 2.38 -5.54 6.59
C LEU A 28 3.24 -6.75 6.21
N GLY A 29 4.51 -6.54 5.87
CA GLY A 29 5.47 -7.61 5.60
C GLY A 29 5.64 -8.56 6.79
N LEU A 30 5.70 -8.03 8.01
CA LEU A 30 5.73 -8.81 9.24
C LEU A 30 4.44 -9.64 9.41
N GLY A 31 3.27 -9.04 9.23
CA GLY A 31 1.98 -9.73 9.29
C GLY A 31 1.88 -10.88 8.28
N VAL A 32 2.23 -10.63 7.03
CA VAL A 32 2.24 -11.65 5.98
C VAL A 32 3.27 -12.75 6.26
N GLY A 33 4.45 -12.39 6.76
CA GLY A 33 5.48 -13.35 7.18
C GLY A 33 5.06 -14.28 8.31
N MET A 34 4.20 -13.82 9.22
CA MET A 34 3.60 -14.70 10.25
C MET A 34 2.60 -15.71 9.66
N ILE A 35 1.89 -15.31 8.60
CA ILE A 35 0.90 -16.17 7.92
C ILE A 35 1.60 -17.25 7.09
N VAL A 36 2.63 -16.86 6.33
CA VAL A 36 3.31 -17.74 5.36
C VAL A 36 4.63 -18.25 5.92
N ARG A 37 4.76 -19.58 6.09
CA ARG A 37 5.97 -20.22 6.66
C ARG A 37 7.28 -19.94 5.91
N HIS A 38 7.21 -19.70 4.60
CA HIS A 38 8.39 -19.46 3.76
C HIS A 38 8.49 -17.98 3.39
N SER A 39 9.57 -17.30 3.79
CA SER A 39 9.78 -15.87 3.52
C SER A 39 9.76 -15.54 2.03
N ALA A 40 10.30 -16.42 1.18
CA ALA A 40 10.24 -16.26 -0.27
C ALA A 40 8.79 -16.24 -0.77
N ALA A 41 7.96 -17.20 -0.31
CA ALA A 41 6.55 -17.25 -0.68
C ALA A 41 5.79 -16.02 -0.16
N ALA A 42 6.09 -15.55 1.06
CA ALA A 42 5.48 -14.34 1.62
C ALA A 42 5.73 -13.11 0.74
N VAL A 43 6.99 -12.85 0.41
CA VAL A 43 7.37 -11.72 -0.45
C VAL A 43 6.79 -11.86 -1.85
N THR A 44 6.88 -13.06 -2.45
CA THR A 44 6.30 -13.31 -3.77
C THR A 44 4.80 -13.09 -3.78
N SER A 45 4.06 -13.55 -2.77
CA SER A 45 2.61 -13.31 -2.69
C SER A 45 2.27 -11.82 -2.62
N VAL A 46 3.01 -11.04 -1.83
CA VAL A 46 2.81 -9.59 -1.75
C VAL A 46 3.11 -8.91 -3.09
N LEU A 47 4.19 -9.31 -3.77
CA LEU A 47 4.55 -8.78 -5.08
C LEU A 47 3.52 -9.15 -6.15
N VAL A 48 3.08 -10.41 -6.19
CA VAL A 48 2.05 -10.88 -7.13
C VAL A 48 0.74 -10.14 -6.89
N TRP A 49 0.37 -9.92 -5.62
CA TRP A 49 -0.79 -9.12 -5.28
C TRP A 49 -0.66 -7.69 -5.83
N SER A 50 0.43 -7.00 -5.49
CA SER A 50 0.66 -5.60 -5.86
C SER A 50 0.75 -5.39 -7.38
N LEU A 51 1.52 -6.23 -8.07
CA LEU A 51 1.88 -6.01 -9.46
C LEU A 51 0.87 -6.61 -10.45
N ALA A 52 0.25 -7.74 -10.11
CA ALA A 52 -0.64 -8.44 -11.04
C ALA A 52 -2.10 -8.36 -10.59
N VAL A 53 -2.42 -8.90 -9.40
CA VAL A 53 -3.81 -9.05 -8.96
C VAL A 53 -4.49 -7.70 -8.82
N GLU A 54 -3.88 -6.76 -8.08
CA GLU A 54 -4.49 -5.47 -7.81
C GLU A 54 -4.62 -4.63 -9.09
N ASN A 55 -3.64 -4.69 -9.99
CA ASN A 55 -3.71 -3.99 -11.27
C ASN A 55 -4.79 -4.55 -12.21
N LEU A 56 -4.93 -5.89 -12.25
CA LEU A 56 -5.98 -6.54 -13.02
C LEU A 56 -7.36 -6.17 -12.48
N VAL A 57 -7.56 -6.29 -11.16
CA VAL A 57 -8.82 -5.95 -10.50
C VAL A 57 -9.13 -4.48 -10.70
N ARG A 58 -8.16 -3.57 -10.59
CA ARG A 58 -8.35 -2.14 -10.85
C ARG A 58 -8.79 -1.87 -12.29
N GLY A 59 -8.22 -2.56 -13.27
CA GLY A 59 -8.60 -2.40 -14.67
C GLY A 59 -10.06 -2.78 -14.96
N MET A 60 -10.67 -3.59 -14.10
CA MET A 60 -12.07 -4.04 -14.23
C MET A 60 -13.02 -3.35 -13.24
N ALA A 61 -12.52 -2.87 -12.10
CA ALA A 61 -13.33 -2.35 -11.00
C ALA A 61 -13.60 -0.83 -11.12
N PRO A 62 -14.77 -0.35 -10.66
CA PRO A 62 -15.08 1.08 -10.61
C PRO A 62 -14.08 1.86 -9.72
N SER A 63 -13.91 3.14 -10.05
CA SER A 63 -13.07 4.11 -9.31
C SER A 63 -13.42 4.21 -7.81
N SER A 64 -14.71 4.01 -7.48
CA SER A 64 -15.23 4.02 -6.11
C SER A 64 -14.74 2.87 -5.22
N VAL A 65 -14.38 1.73 -5.82
CA VAL A 65 -13.88 0.54 -5.10
C VAL A 65 -12.36 0.51 -5.10
N SER A 66 -11.74 0.80 -6.25
CA SER A 66 -10.28 0.72 -6.41
C SER A 66 -9.49 1.72 -5.55
N ARG A 67 -10.15 2.74 -5.00
CA ARG A 67 -9.58 3.66 -4.01
C ARG A 67 -9.28 3.02 -2.65
N PHE A 68 -9.90 1.89 -2.34
CA PHE A 68 -9.73 1.20 -1.06
C PHE A 68 -8.68 0.09 -1.09
N PHE A 69 -8.11 -0.22 -2.25
CA PHE A 69 -7.07 -1.23 -2.34
C PHE A 69 -5.75 -0.75 -1.73
N PRO A 70 -4.98 -1.65 -1.10
CA PRO A 70 -3.84 -1.29 -0.27
C PRO A 70 -2.72 -0.60 -1.08
N PHE A 71 -2.26 -1.18 -2.18
CA PHE A 71 -1.14 -0.58 -2.93
C PHE A 71 -1.56 0.71 -3.65
N SER A 72 -2.83 0.82 -3.99
CA SER A 72 -3.44 2.05 -4.50
C SER A 72 -3.44 3.19 -3.50
N ALA A 73 -3.70 2.86 -2.23
CA ALA A 73 -3.63 3.83 -1.14
C ALA A 73 -2.17 4.25 -0.90
N ALA A 74 -1.23 3.30 -0.97
CA ALA A 74 0.20 3.55 -0.89
C ALA A 74 0.69 4.50 -2.01
N ASP A 75 0.30 4.25 -3.26
CA ASP A 75 0.68 5.10 -4.39
C ASP A 75 0.19 6.55 -4.23
N ARG A 76 -1.08 6.70 -3.85
CA ARG A 76 -1.68 8.02 -3.59
C ARG A 76 -1.05 8.74 -2.41
N LEU A 77 -0.50 8.01 -1.44
CA LEU A 77 0.23 8.60 -0.32
C LEU A 77 1.50 9.31 -0.81
N LEU A 78 2.24 8.69 -1.73
CA LEU A 78 3.48 9.22 -2.29
C LEU A 78 3.24 10.18 -3.46
N GLY A 79 2.02 10.23 -4.00
CA GLY A 79 1.70 10.98 -5.22
C GLY A 79 2.19 10.26 -6.48
N THR A 80 2.46 8.96 -6.40
CA THR A 80 2.79 8.10 -7.54
C THR A 80 1.52 7.65 -8.25
N ARG A 81 1.68 7.21 -9.51
CA ARG A 81 0.59 6.69 -10.33
C ARG A 81 0.81 5.20 -10.58
N ALA A 82 -0.27 4.43 -10.50
CA ALA A 82 -0.28 3.04 -10.95
C ALA A 82 -0.44 2.98 -12.48
N ALA A 83 0.02 1.89 -13.09
CA ALA A 83 -0.02 1.71 -14.54
C ALA A 83 -1.45 1.73 -15.13
N THR A 84 -2.45 1.38 -14.31
CA THR A 84 -3.87 1.33 -14.69
C THR A 84 -4.68 2.51 -14.17
N ASP A 85 -4.04 3.59 -13.74
CA ASP A 85 -4.75 4.80 -13.31
C ASP A 85 -5.39 5.54 -14.51
N SER A 86 -6.67 5.87 -14.36
CA SER A 86 -7.43 6.72 -15.29
C SER A 86 -7.66 8.10 -14.67
N ALA A 87 -8.06 9.08 -15.49
CA ALA A 87 -8.41 10.42 -14.98
C ALA A 87 -9.49 10.36 -13.88
N GLU A 88 -10.41 9.39 -13.98
CA GLU A 88 -11.47 9.18 -12.99
C GLU A 88 -10.94 8.59 -11.67
N THR A 89 -10.02 7.61 -11.71
CA THR A 89 -9.44 7.04 -10.48
C THR A 89 -8.53 8.01 -9.74
N LEU A 90 -7.93 8.97 -10.46
CA LEU A 90 -7.17 10.07 -9.91
C LEU A 90 -8.08 11.14 -9.30
N ALA A 91 -9.21 11.45 -9.93
CA ALA A 91 -10.21 12.38 -9.39
C ALA A 91 -10.91 11.83 -8.13
N ALA A 92 -11.11 10.51 -8.06
CA ALA A 92 -11.67 9.82 -6.89
C ALA A 92 -10.66 9.62 -5.73
N ALA A 93 -9.46 10.21 -5.82
CA ALA A 93 -8.43 10.06 -4.81
C ALA A 93 -8.88 10.61 -3.45
N LEU A 94 -8.68 9.79 -2.42
CA LEU A 94 -8.92 10.15 -1.03
C LEU A 94 -7.80 11.05 -0.49
N PRO A 95 -8.06 11.85 0.57
CA PRO A 95 -7.01 12.60 1.25
C PRO A 95 -5.91 11.68 1.78
N LYS A 96 -4.66 12.16 1.84
CA LYS A 96 -3.49 11.35 2.25
C LYS A 96 -3.70 10.64 3.59
N ILE A 97 -4.36 11.27 4.54
CA ILE A 97 -4.68 10.69 5.85
C ILE A 97 -5.60 9.46 5.74
N ALA A 98 -6.58 9.49 4.83
CA ALA A 98 -7.48 8.37 4.61
C ALA A 98 -6.76 7.22 3.89
N ASN A 99 -5.89 7.52 2.92
CA ASN A 99 -5.05 6.51 2.29
C ASN A 99 -4.09 5.85 3.30
N ALA A 100 -3.48 6.63 4.19
CA ALA A 100 -2.65 6.12 5.28
C ALA A 100 -3.44 5.19 6.19
N ALA A 101 -4.67 5.57 6.56
CA ALA A 101 -5.54 4.77 7.41
C ALA A 101 -5.94 3.45 6.73
N ILE A 102 -6.25 3.48 5.43
CA ILE A 102 -6.57 2.27 4.64
C ILE A 102 -5.39 1.31 4.64
N PHE A 103 -4.20 1.78 4.27
CA PHE A 103 -3.02 0.92 4.22
C PHE A 103 -2.64 0.39 5.61
N GLY A 104 -2.69 1.26 6.62
CA GLY A 104 -2.46 0.88 8.02
C GLY A 104 -3.47 -0.15 8.53
N ALA A 105 -4.75 -0.07 8.12
CA ALA A 105 -5.76 -1.06 8.48
C ALA A 105 -5.44 -2.44 7.87
N TYR A 106 -5.03 -2.51 6.60
CA TYR A 106 -4.58 -3.76 5.99
C TYR A 106 -3.36 -4.35 6.72
N ALA A 107 -2.39 -3.51 7.08
CA ALA A 107 -1.22 -3.94 7.86
C ALA A 107 -1.64 -4.50 9.22
N ALA A 108 -2.53 -3.82 9.94
CA ALA A 108 -3.04 -4.26 11.24
C ALA A 108 -3.83 -5.58 11.14
N ILE A 109 -4.66 -5.74 10.10
CA ILE A 109 -5.39 -7.00 9.84
C ILE A 109 -4.41 -8.14 9.57
N ALA A 110 -3.40 -7.92 8.72
CA ALA A 110 -2.39 -8.94 8.41
C ALA A 110 -1.66 -9.40 9.69
N VAL A 111 -1.30 -8.46 10.57
CA VAL A 111 -0.70 -8.77 11.86
C VAL A 111 -1.67 -9.55 12.75
N ALA A 112 -2.91 -9.08 12.92
CA ALA A 112 -3.90 -9.75 13.76
C ALA A 112 -4.17 -11.19 13.31
N VAL A 113 -4.33 -11.42 12.00
CA VAL A 113 -4.51 -12.75 11.41
C VAL A 113 -3.27 -13.61 11.62
N GLY A 114 -2.07 -13.06 11.35
CA GLY A 114 -0.81 -13.77 11.57
C GLY A 114 -0.64 -14.20 13.03
N THR A 115 -0.89 -13.30 13.99
CA THR A 115 -0.84 -13.60 15.43
C THR A 115 -1.85 -14.68 15.82
N ALA A 116 -3.10 -14.60 15.36
CA ALA A 116 -4.11 -15.61 15.66
C ALA A 116 -3.73 -17.00 15.12
N ILE A 117 -3.12 -17.06 13.93
CA ILE A 117 -2.61 -18.33 13.36
C ILE A 117 -1.45 -18.90 14.19
N VAL A 118 -0.54 -18.05 14.66
CA VAL A 118 0.59 -18.47 15.51
C VAL A 118 0.06 -19.02 16.84
N MET A 119 -0.81 -18.30 17.54
CA MET A 119 -1.38 -18.74 18.81
C MET A 119 -2.09 -20.09 18.72
N ARG A 120 -2.79 -20.34 17.60
CA ARG A 120 -3.47 -21.63 17.35
C ARG A 120 -2.52 -22.80 17.09
N LYS A 121 -1.28 -22.55 16.68
CA LYS A 121 -0.28 -23.62 16.45
C LYS A 121 0.45 -24.01 17.73
N ASP A 122 0.50 -23.09 18.69
CA ASP A 122 1.21 -23.28 19.97
C ASP A 122 0.33 -23.91 21.06
N SER A 123 -0.98 -24.05 20.81
CA SER A 123 -1.95 -24.76 21.67
C SER A 123 -2.10 -26.21 21.25
#